data_AF-A0A356B004-F1
#
_entry.id   AF-A0A356B004-F1
#
_cell.length_a   1.000
_cell.length_b   1.000
_cell.length_c   1.000
_cell.angle_alpha   90.00
_cell.angle_beta   90.00
_cell.angle_gamma   90.00
#
_symmetry.space_group_name_H-M   'P 1'
#
loop_
_entity.id
_entity.type
_entity.pdbx_description
1 polymer ?
#
loop_
_entity_poly.entity_id
_entity_poly.type
_entity_poly.pdbx_seq_one_letter_code
_entity_poly.pdbx_strand_id
1 'polypeptide(L)'
;MCEDGYITHIDGAGYTTETGYDSLFYYENEQDKGNLDKSNFRLRAERNLYLHIRVKNIQNGVEHIKQCSDEVRKIFIPGDNGCGNRANCEEKFRNGKGTMFGGGQEYVIDGVKYWKCGCHGGKFITLQPRSEDIADYIKLAELFN
;
A
#
# COMPACT_ATOMS: atom_id res chain seq x y z
N MET A 1 10.79 -23.36 22.77
CA MET A 1 11.09 -22.02 23.30
C MET A 1 10.76 -21.05 22.17
N CYS A 2 9.61 -20.39 22.26
CA CYS A 2 9.26 -19.32 21.34
C CYS A 2 10.07 -18.11 21.78
N GLU A 3 11.06 -17.71 20.98
CA GLU A 3 11.75 -16.45 21.21
C GLU A 3 10.74 -15.32 20.98
N ASP A 4 10.61 -14.49 22.01
CA ASP A 4 9.71 -13.35 22.07
C ASP A 4 9.94 -12.44 20.85
N GLY A 5 9.00 -12.47 19.90
CA GLY A 5 8.94 -11.57 18.77
C GLY A 5 8.57 -10.16 19.22
N TYR A 6 9.51 -9.46 19.84
CA TYR A 6 9.33 -8.06 20.18
C TYR A 6 9.22 -7.24 18.88
N ILE A 7 8.13 -6.49 18.76
CA ILE A 7 7.91 -5.48 17.72
C ILE A 7 8.93 -4.36 17.98
N THR A 8 9.99 -4.31 17.17
CA THR A 8 11.17 -3.51 17.48
C THR A 8 11.00 -2.01 17.19
N HIS A 9 10.00 -1.59 16.42
CA HIS A 9 10.05 -0.30 15.73
C HIS A 9 8.75 0.50 15.78
N ILE A 10 8.51 1.17 16.90
CA ILE A 10 7.29 1.94 17.16
C ILE A 10 7.59 3.45 17.06
N ASP A 11 6.91 4.16 16.15
CA ASP A 11 6.92 5.62 16.09
C ASP A 11 5.62 6.22 16.61
N GLY A 12 5.74 7.17 17.55
CA GLY A 12 4.66 8.04 18.02
C GLY A 12 4.60 9.39 17.30
N ALA A 13 5.34 9.59 16.21
CA ALA A 13 5.26 10.80 15.38
C ALA A 13 3.97 10.77 14.53
N GLY A 14 2.84 10.99 15.19
CA GLY A 14 1.59 11.34 14.53
C GLY A 14 1.79 12.61 13.72
N TYR A 15 1.56 12.54 12.41
CA TYR A 15 1.01 13.70 11.73
C TYR A 15 -0.26 14.04 12.51
N THR A 16 -0.25 15.15 13.25
CA THR A 16 -1.46 15.73 13.81
C THR A 16 -2.30 16.20 12.63
N THR A 17 -3.07 15.30 12.03
CA THR A 17 -4.30 15.74 11.35
C THR A 17 -5.15 16.39 12.43
N GLU A 18 -5.83 17.48 12.11
CA GLU A 18 -6.60 18.38 13.00
C GLU A 18 -7.69 17.69 13.87
N THR A 19 -7.69 16.36 13.96
CA THR A 19 -8.70 15.49 14.55
C THR A 19 -8.25 14.69 15.78
N GLY A 20 -6.99 14.84 16.26
CA GLY A 20 -6.63 14.46 17.64
C GLY A 20 -6.54 12.95 17.97
N TYR A 21 -6.01 12.12 17.08
CA TYR A 21 -5.63 10.74 17.41
C TYR A 21 -4.13 10.53 17.25
N ASP A 22 -3.49 10.01 18.30
CA ASP A 22 -2.11 9.52 18.22
C ASP A 22 -2.09 8.28 17.32
N SER A 23 -1.47 8.40 16.15
CA SER A 23 -1.20 7.26 15.28
C SER A 23 0.11 6.60 15.69
N LEU A 24 0.05 5.30 15.97
CA LEU A 24 1.24 4.47 16.11
C LEU A 24 1.64 3.90 14.76
N PHE A 25 2.89 4.10 14.33
CA PHE A 25 3.40 3.48 13.11
C PHE A 25 4.45 2.42 13.42
N TYR A 26 4.30 1.25 12.80
CA TYR A 26 5.35 0.23 12.73
C TYR A 26 5.92 0.16 11.32
N TYR A 27 7.24 0.20 11.22
CA TYR A 27 7.99 0.13 9.98
C TYR A 27 8.76 -1.19 9.89
N GLU A 28 8.96 -1.69 8.67
CA GLU A 28 9.76 -2.88 8.42
C GLU A 28 11.21 -2.72 8.93
N ASN A 29 11.80 -1.52 8.80
CA ASN A 29 13.13 -1.18 9.32
C ASN A 29 13.13 0.20 10.00
N GLU A 30 13.88 0.39 11.10
CA GLU A 30 14.02 1.70 11.79
C GLU A 30 14.56 2.81 10.90
N GLN A 31 15.51 2.49 10.03
CA GLN A 31 16.12 3.49 9.15
C GLN A 31 15.10 4.11 8.18
N ASP A 32 13.94 3.48 8.01
CA ASP A 32 12.84 3.94 7.16
C ASP A 32 11.81 4.78 7.93
N LYS A 33 12.01 4.99 9.25
CA LYS A 33 11.16 5.79 10.11
C LYS A 33 10.98 7.21 9.56
N GLY A 34 9.73 7.67 9.50
CA GLY A 34 9.36 8.96 8.89
C GLY A 34 9.54 9.03 7.36
N ASN A 35 10.09 8.01 6.71
CA ASN A 35 10.33 7.99 5.26
C ASN A 35 9.34 7.06 4.54
N LEU A 36 8.21 7.65 4.14
CA LEU A 36 7.15 6.98 3.38
C LEU A 36 7.66 6.28 2.10
N ASP A 37 8.81 6.71 1.57
CA ASP A 37 9.35 6.24 0.29
C ASP A 37 10.36 5.10 0.42
N LYS A 38 10.55 4.51 1.60
CA LYS A 38 11.51 3.40 1.78
C LYS A 38 10.89 2.09 2.26
N SER A 39 9.94 2.11 3.19
CA SER A 39 9.31 0.89 3.72
C SER A 39 8.49 0.13 2.65
N ASN A 40 8.56 -1.21 2.58
CA ASN A 40 7.71 -2.00 1.68
C ASN A 40 6.32 -2.26 2.28
N PHE A 41 6.23 -2.33 3.60
CA PHE A 41 4.96 -2.28 4.32
C PHE A 41 5.08 -1.46 5.61
N ARG A 42 3.95 -1.06 6.18
CA ARG A 42 3.87 -0.50 7.53
C ARG A 42 2.50 -0.77 8.15
N LEU A 43 2.45 -0.84 9.48
CA LEU A 43 1.19 -0.87 10.21
C LEU A 43 0.93 0.51 10.82
N ARG A 44 -0.33 0.93 10.81
CA ARG A 44 -0.81 2.10 11.52
C ARG A 44 -1.87 1.65 12.51
N ALA A 45 -1.66 1.89 13.79
CA ALA A 45 -2.69 1.73 14.80
C ALA A 45 -3.24 3.10 15.21
N GLU A 46 -4.55 3.25 15.10
CA GLU A 46 -5.31 4.37 15.66
C GLU A 46 -6.47 3.78 16.49
N ARG A 47 -7.72 4.07 16.10
CA ARG A 47 -8.92 3.33 16.57
C ARG A 47 -9.01 1.93 15.99
N ASN A 48 -8.43 1.71 14.81
CA ASN A 48 -8.34 0.42 14.13
C ASN A 48 -6.90 0.17 13.68
N LEU A 49 -6.58 -1.10 13.40
CA LEU A 49 -5.33 -1.47 12.75
C LEU A 49 -5.47 -1.34 11.23
N TYR A 50 -4.54 -0.65 10.60
CA TYR A 50 -4.42 -0.53 9.16
C TYR A 50 -3.07 -1.05 8.68
N LEU A 51 -3.10 -1.86 7.63
CA LEU A 51 -1.91 -2.28 6.90
C LEU A 51 -1.76 -1.40 5.65
N HIS A 52 -0.57 -0.86 5.47
CA HIS A 52 -0.18 -0.18 4.25
C HIS A 52 0.85 -1.04 3.52
N ILE A 53 0.49 -1.54 2.33
CA ILE A 53 1.39 -2.29 1.45
C ILE A 53 1.85 -1.36 0.33
N ARG A 54 3.15 -1.22 0.14
CA ARG A 54 3.72 -0.39 -0.93
C ARG A 54 3.55 -1.08 -2.27
N VAL A 55 3.20 -0.30 -3.29
CA VAL A 55 3.01 -0.78 -4.65
C VAL A 55 4.01 -0.08 -5.56
N LYS A 56 5.20 -0.67 -5.75
CA LYS A 56 6.20 -0.14 -6.71
C LYS A 56 5.86 -0.64 -8.11
N ASN A 57 5.54 -1.92 -8.26
CA ASN A 57 5.03 -2.50 -9.50
C ASN A 57 3.84 -3.45 -9.24
N ILE A 58 2.62 -2.99 -9.51
CA ILE A 58 1.41 -3.78 -9.28
C ILE A 58 1.30 -5.00 -10.20
N GLN A 59 1.92 -4.94 -11.39
CA GLN A 59 1.83 -6.01 -12.38
C GLN A 59 2.49 -7.31 -11.90
N ASN A 60 3.55 -7.18 -11.10
CA ASN A 60 4.23 -8.33 -10.51
C ASN A 60 3.32 -9.15 -9.58
N GLY A 61 2.29 -8.52 -8.99
CA GLY A 61 1.36 -9.19 -8.06
C GLY A 61 0.08 -9.70 -8.70
N VAL A 62 -0.20 -9.40 -9.98
CA VAL A 62 -1.51 -9.67 -10.61
C VAL A 62 -1.91 -11.14 -10.56
N GLU A 63 -1.00 -12.05 -10.89
CA GLU A 63 -1.32 -13.49 -10.87
C GLU A 63 -1.62 -14.00 -9.47
N HIS A 64 -0.94 -13.47 -8.46
CA HIS A 64 -1.25 -13.83 -7.07
C HIS A 64 -2.58 -13.22 -6.62
N ILE A 65 -2.88 -11.96 -6.99
CA ILE A 65 -4.18 -11.32 -6.69
C ILE A 65 -5.34 -12.17 -7.20
N LYS A 66 -5.26 -12.73 -8.42
CA LYS A 66 -6.31 -13.60 -8.99
C LYS A 66 -6.59 -14.86 -8.16
N GLN A 67 -5.60 -15.33 -7.41
CA GLN A 67 -5.70 -16.53 -6.57
C GLN A 67 -6.12 -16.20 -5.13
N CYS A 68 -6.05 -14.93 -4.73
CA CYS A 68 -6.44 -14.49 -3.39
C CYS A 68 -7.96 -14.59 -3.19
N SER A 69 -8.38 -14.51 -1.93
CA SER A 69 -9.79 -14.43 -1.55
C SER A 69 -10.49 -13.23 -2.20
N ASP A 70 -11.82 -13.32 -2.36
CA ASP A 70 -12.61 -12.23 -2.96
C ASP A 70 -12.47 -10.91 -2.19
N GLU A 71 -12.32 -10.96 -0.87
CA GLU A 71 -12.10 -9.74 -0.08
C GLU A 71 -10.75 -9.09 -0.37
N VAL A 72 -9.68 -9.88 -0.56
CA VAL A 72 -8.38 -9.34 -0.98
C VAL A 72 -8.48 -8.78 -2.40
N ARG A 73 -9.12 -9.50 -3.33
CA ARG A 73 -9.31 -9.05 -4.72
C ARG A 73 -10.07 -7.73 -4.80
N LYS A 74 -11.11 -7.53 -3.98
CA LYS A 74 -11.88 -6.28 -3.91
C LYS A 74 -11.01 -5.05 -3.60
N ILE A 75 -9.91 -5.22 -2.85
CA ILE A 75 -8.96 -4.12 -2.55
C ILE A 75 -8.33 -3.56 -3.83
N PHE A 76 -8.15 -4.42 -4.84
CA PHE A 76 -7.55 -4.11 -6.13
C PHE A 76 -8.58 -3.80 -7.23
N ILE A 77 -9.86 -3.80 -6.91
CA ILE A 77 -10.93 -3.44 -7.83
C ILE A 77 -11.45 -2.07 -7.39
N PRO A 78 -10.82 -0.96 -7.84
CA PRO A 78 -11.21 0.37 -7.40
C PRO A 78 -12.67 0.67 -7.75
N GLY A 79 -13.41 1.19 -6.78
CA GLY A 79 -14.69 1.87 -7.01
C GLY A 79 -14.50 3.19 -7.77
N ASP A 80 -15.57 3.66 -8.40
CA ASP A 80 -15.66 4.68 -9.47
C ASP A 80 -15.12 6.10 -9.16
N ASN A 81 -14.45 6.34 -8.03
CA ASN A 81 -13.99 7.70 -7.70
C ASN A 81 -12.56 8.02 -8.15
N GLY A 82 -11.80 7.03 -8.63
CA GLY A 82 -10.46 7.22 -9.19
C GLY A 82 -9.54 8.14 -8.37
N CYS A 83 -8.59 8.79 -9.04
CA CYS A 83 -7.87 9.94 -8.46
C CYS A 83 -8.39 11.19 -9.16
N GLY A 84 -8.78 12.23 -8.40
CA GLY A 84 -9.16 13.53 -8.98
C GLY A 84 -8.06 14.20 -9.82
N ASN A 85 -6.82 13.69 -9.75
CA ASN A 85 -5.67 14.13 -10.53
C ASN A 85 -5.18 13.06 -11.54
N ARG A 86 -6.04 12.10 -11.91
CA ARG A 86 -5.72 10.95 -12.79
C ARG A 86 -5.12 11.39 -14.12
N ALA A 87 -5.68 12.40 -14.78
CA ALA A 87 -5.18 12.89 -16.06
C ALA A 87 -3.72 13.35 -15.97
N ASN A 88 -3.36 14.08 -14.89
CA ASN A 88 -1.98 14.52 -14.64
C ASN A 88 -1.04 13.33 -14.38
N CYS A 89 -1.51 12.32 -13.64
CA CYS A 89 -0.74 11.10 -13.38
C CYS A 89 -0.53 10.24 -14.64
N GLU A 90 -1.54 10.15 -15.51
CA GLU A 90 -1.44 9.45 -16.79
C GLU A 90 -0.44 10.16 -17.73
N GLU A 91 -0.49 11.49 -17.81
CA GLU A 91 0.43 12.29 -18.62
C GLU A 91 1.89 12.12 -18.15
N LYS A 92 2.14 12.19 -16.84
CA LYS A 92 3.48 11.97 -16.28
C LYS A 92 4.02 10.56 -16.53
N PHE A 93 3.14 9.56 -16.45
CA PHE A 93 3.48 8.18 -16.78
C PHE A 93 3.87 8.03 -18.26
N ARG A 94 3.05 8.56 -19.18
CA ARG A 94 3.30 8.48 -20.64
C ARG A 94 4.58 9.19 -21.08
N ASN A 95 4.97 10.26 -20.40
CA ASN A 95 6.16 11.04 -20.74
C ASN A 95 7.47 10.49 -20.14
N GLY A 96 7.49 9.24 -19.67
CA GLY A 96 8.71 8.61 -19.14
C GLY A 96 9.23 9.23 -17.84
N LYS A 97 8.50 10.18 -17.24
CA LYS A 97 8.80 10.78 -15.92
C LYS A 97 8.19 9.98 -14.78
N GLY A 98 8.00 8.68 -15.02
CA GLY A 98 7.54 7.72 -14.02
C GLY A 98 8.70 7.31 -13.14
N THR A 99 8.98 8.10 -12.10
CA THR A 99 9.26 7.64 -10.73
C THR A 99 9.52 8.85 -9.81
N MET A 100 9.28 8.63 -8.52
CA MET A 100 9.26 9.56 -7.38
C MET A 100 8.06 10.53 -7.26
N PHE A 101 7.52 11.11 -8.35
CA PHE A 101 6.44 12.13 -8.28
C PHE A 101 5.12 11.81 -9.04
N GLY A 102 4.79 10.52 -9.18
CA GLY A 102 3.44 10.04 -9.48
C GLY A 102 3.07 9.92 -10.95
N GLY A 103 3.57 8.87 -11.59
CA GLY A 103 2.87 8.16 -12.67
C GLY A 103 1.99 7.07 -12.06
N GLY A 104 0.79 6.83 -12.57
CA GLY A 104 0.00 5.68 -12.14
C GLY A 104 0.37 4.42 -12.89
N GLN A 105 -0.17 3.29 -12.43
CA GLN A 105 0.12 1.97 -12.97
C GLN A 105 -1.18 1.33 -13.44
N GLU A 106 -1.22 0.91 -14.69
CA GLU A 106 -2.30 0.10 -15.26
C GLU A 106 -2.04 -1.38 -14.96
N TYR A 107 -3.10 -2.15 -14.73
CA TYR A 107 -3.06 -3.61 -14.54
C TYR A 107 -4.38 -4.28 -14.95
N VAL A 108 -4.37 -5.61 -15.08
CA VAL A 108 -5.52 -6.37 -15.58
C VAL A 108 -5.83 -7.53 -14.64
N ILE A 109 -7.06 -7.60 -14.14
CA ILE A 109 -7.57 -8.75 -13.38
C ILE A 109 -8.77 -9.29 -14.15
N ASP A 110 -8.77 -10.58 -14.48
CA ASP A 110 -9.84 -11.27 -15.21
C ASP A 110 -10.29 -10.56 -16.50
N GLY A 111 -9.32 -10.01 -17.25
CA GLY A 111 -9.56 -9.28 -18.49
C GLY A 111 -10.09 -7.85 -18.31
N VAL A 112 -10.37 -7.42 -17.08
CA VAL A 112 -10.78 -6.05 -16.76
C VAL A 112 -9.55 -5.22 -16.43
N LYS A 113 -9.45 -4.06 -17.06
CA LYS A 113 -8.35 -3.10 -16.89
C LYS A 113 -8.62 -2.18 -15.71
N TYR A 114 -7.65 -2.06 -14.82
CA TYR A 114 -7.67 -1.23 -13.63
C TYR A 114 -6.49 -0.26 -13.60
N TRP A 115 -6.59 0.76 -12.74
CA TRP A 115 -5.58 1.80 -12.60
C TRP A 115 -5.32 2.12 -11.13
N LYS A 116 -4.03 2.14 -10.75
CA LYS A 116 -3.56 2.60 -9.44
C LYS A 116 -2.86 3.94 -9.60
N CYS A 117 -3.32 4.98 -8.90
CA CYS A 117 -2.61 6.26 -8.90
C CYS A 117 -1.27 6.16 -8.17
N GLY A 118 -0.21 6.76 -8.72
CA GLY A 118 1.09 6.91 -8.03
C GLY A 118 1.29 8.23 -7.30
N CYS A 119 0.25 9.05 -7.16
CA CYS A 119 0.24 10.30 -6.40
C CYS A 119 0.61 10.09 -4.90
N HIS A 120 0.92 11.15 -4.14
CA HIS A 120 1.22 11.02 -2.70
C HIS A 120 0.07 10.28 -1.97
N GLY A 121 0.38 9.20 -1.24
CA GLY A 121 -0.60 8.26 -0.67
C GLY A 121 -1.04 7.14 -1.61
N GLY A 122 -1.02 7.37 -2.93
CA GLY A 122 -1.24 6.36 -3.98
C GLY A 122 -0.09 5.35 -4.15
N LYS A 123 1.06 5.59 -3.54
CA LYS A 123 2.17 4.62 -3.46
C LYS A 123 1.85 3.39 -2.62
N PHE A 124 0.82 3.46 -1.77
CA PHE A 124 0.39 2.36 -0.90
C PHE A 124 -1.05 1.95 -1.21
N ILE A 125 -1.36 0.71 -0.88
CA ILE A 125 -2.70 0.22 -0.63
C ILE A 125 -2.88 0.23 0.88
N THR A 126 -3.96 0.86 1.35
CA THR A 126 -4.31 0.91 2.77
C THR A 126 -5.53 0.03 2.96
N LEU A 127 -5.44 -0.93 3.87
CA LEU A 127 -6.50 -1.91 4.15
C LEU A 127 -6.58 -2.19 5.64
N GLN A 128 -7.75 -2.64 6.11
CA GLN A 128 -7.87 -3.25 7.43
C GLN A 128 -7.55 -4.74 7.28
N PRO A 129 -6.46 -5.24 7.89
CA PRO A 129 -6.02 -6.59 7.64
C PRO A 129 -6.96 -7.59 8.29
N ARG A 130 -7.29 -8.66 7.56
CA ARG A 130 -7.96 -9.85 8.11
C ARG A 130 -6.90 -10.90 8.46
N SER A 131 -7.09 -11.60 9.57
CA SER A 131 -6.14 -12.62 10.04
C SER A 131 -5.95 -13.74 9.04
N GLU A 132 -7.00 -14.07 8.29
CA GLU A 132 -7.04 -15.19 7.35
C GLU A 132 -6.20 -14.94 6.09
N ASP A 133 -5.93 -13.67 5.74
CA ASP A 133 -5.21 -13.30 4.52
C ASP A 133 -3.76 -12.82 4.78
N ILE A 134 -3.23 -12.98 6.01
CA ILE A 134 -1.90 -12.45 6.38
C ILE A 134 -0.81 -12.96 5.41
N ALA A 135 -0.86 -14.23 5.02
CA ALA A 135 0.09 -14.82 4.10
C ALA A 135 0.06 -14.13 2.71
N ASP A 136 -1.15 -13.82 2.22
CA ASP A 136 -1.32 -13.11 0.94
C ASP A 136 -0.80 -11.68 1.03
N TYR A 137 -1.04 -10.98 2.15
CA TYR A 137 -0.51 -9.62 2.33
C TYR A 137 1.01 -9.57 2.32
N ILE A 138 1.67 -10.52 2.98
CA ILE A 138 3.13 -10.64 2.96
C ILE A 138 3.59 -10.91 1.53
N LYS A 139 2.95 -11.86 0.84
CA LYS A 139 3.34 -12.23 -0.51
C LYS A 139 3.19 -11.07 -1.50
N LEU A 140 2.11 -10.30 -1.39
CA LEU A 140 1.88 -9.11 -2.18
C LEU A 140 2.95 -8.03 -1.92
N ALA A 141 3.36 -7.83 -0.67
CA ALA A 141 4.43 -6.89 -0.32
C ALA A 141 5.77 -7.26 -0.98
N GLU A 142 6.09 -8.55 -1.03
CA GLU A 142 7.28 -9.07 -1.74
C GLU A 142 7.18 -8.86 -3.25
N LEU A 143 6.03 -9.22 -3.85
CA LEU A 143 5.83 -9.17 -5.30
C LEU A 143 5.81 -7.74 -5.83
N PHE A 144 5.23 -6.80 -5.07
CA PHE A 144 5.15 -5.40 -5.48
C PHE A 144 6.46 -4.62 -5.41
N ASN A 145 7.52 -5.22 -4.85
CA ASN A 145 8.84 -4.61 -4.74
C ASN A 145 9.50 -4.34 -6.10
#